data_AF-R8AY40-F1
#
_entry.id   AF-R8AY40-F1
#
_cell.length_a   1.000
_cell.length_b   1.000
_cell.length_c   1.000
_cell.angle_alpha   90.00
_cell.angle_beta   90.00
_cell.angle_gamma   90.00
#
_symmetry.space_group_name_H-M   'P 1'
#
loop_
_entity.id
_entity.type
_entity.pdbx_description
1 polymer ?
#
loop_
_entity_poly.entity_id
_entity_poly.type
_entity_poly.pdbx_seq_one_letter_code
_entity_poly.pdbx_strand_id
1 'polypeptide(L)'
;MVVAMLYGAAAYGILFFGKYEMQSVVDQAASAALRVDRTRYTADDLSGQVATIANTALAQGWASKSQRLRAGVEITGNECQVDGSGDFLSCTLSRDNKTEPMVPQLTFGFLGKFPPMPDTMSAEATMAF
;
A
#
# COMPACT_ATOMS: atom_id res chain seq x y z
N MET A 1 -12.40 15.65 27.92
CA MET A 1 -13.10 14.81 26.92
C MET A 1 -12.97 15.34 25.50
N VAL A 2 -13.30 16.62 25.24
CA VAL A 2 -13.24 17.21 23.88
C VAL A 2 -11.86 17.04 23.23
N VAL A 3 -10.77 17.28 23.96
CA VAL A 3 -9.39 17.11 23.43
C VAL A 3 -9.11 15.67 22.98
N ALA A 4 -9.57 14.66 23.75
CA ALA A 4 -9.38 13.26 23.40
C ALA A 4 -10.19 12.87 22.16
N MET A 5 -11.42 13.39 22.01
CA MET A 5 -12.24 13.18 20.83
C MET A 5 -11.61 13.83 19.58
N LEU A 6 -11.14 15.08 19.70
CA LEU A 6 -10.46 15.78 18.61
C LEU A 6 -9.18 15.06 18.19
N TYR A 7 -8.39 14.59 19.17
CA TYR A 7 -7.18 13.84 18.90
C TYR A 7 -7.46 12.50 18.21
N GLY A 8 -8.46 11.76 18.69
CA GLY A 8 -8.92 10.53 18.04
C GLY A 8 -9.37 10.78 16.60
N ALA A 9 -10.20 11.81 16.38
CA ALA A 9 -10.67 12.18 15.04
C ALA A 9 -9.52 12.54 14.10
N ALA A 10 -8.55 13.34 14.56
CA ALA A 10 -7.37 13.70 13.79
C ALA A 10 -6.51 12.48 13.44
N ALA A 11 -6.31 11.57 14.40
CA ALA A 11 -5.55 10.34 14.18
C ALA A 11 -6.19 9.42 13.15
N TYR A 12 -7.51 9.19 13.25
CA TYR A 12 -8.22 8.40 12.25
C TYR A 12 -8.23 9.06 10.87
N GLY A 13 -8.30 10.39 10.81
CA GLY A 13 -8.13 11.13 9.57
C GLY A 13 -6.78 10.83 8.91
N ILE A 14 -5.68 10.89 9.68
CA ILE A 14 -4.32 10.58 9.18
C ILE A 14 -4.22 9.14 8.67
N LEU A 15 -4.76 8.17 9.41
CA LEU A 15 -4.77 6.76 8.99
C LEU A 15 -5.57 6.56 7.70
N PHE A 16 -6.74 7.18 7.60
CA PHE A 16 -7.60 7.11 6.42
C PHE A 16 -6.90 7.68 5.18
N PHE A 17 -6.31 8.88 5.28
CA PHE A 17 -5.54 9.47 4.18
C PHE A 17 -4.32 8.63 3.83
N GLY A 18 -3.62 8.08 4.82
CA GLY A 18 -2.52 7.15 4.59
C GLY A 18 -2.94 5.93 3.78
N LYS A 19 -4.03 5.27 4.18
CA LYS A 19 -4.58 4.12 3.45
C LYS A 19 -5.07 4.50 2.05
N TYR A 20 -5.68 5.67 1.89
CA TYR A 20 -6.10 6.18 0.58
C TYR A 20 -4.89 6.41 -0.36
N GLU A 21 -3.81 7.00 0.15
CA GLU A 21 -2.59 7.19 -0.63
C GLU A 21 -1.94 5.85 -1.00
N MET A 22 -1.95 4.86 -0.12
CA MET A 22 -1.51 3.49 -0.42
C MET A 22 -2.35 2.88 -1.53
N GLN A 23 -3.68 2.98 -1.44
CA GLN A 23 -4.61 2.47 -2.46
C GLN A 23 -4.34 3.10 -3.83
N SER A 24 -4.16 4.42 -3.86
CA SER A 24 -3.85 5.13 -5.09
C SER A 24 -2.55 4.65 -5.75
N VAL A 25 -1.55 4.22 -4.98
CA VAL A 25 -0.28 3.70 -5.51
C VAL A 25 -0.46 2.31 -6.10
N VAL A 26 -1.14 1.39 -5.40
CA VAL A 26 -1.38 0.03 -5.92
C VAL A 26 -2.29 0.06 -7.14
N ASP A 27 -3.29 0.95 -7.19
CA ASP A 27 -4.16 1.14 -8.34
C ASP A 27 -3.36 1.65 -9.57
N GLN A 28 -2.48 2.64 -9.35
CA GLN A 28 -1.60 3.15 -10.40
C GLN A 28 -0.63 2.07 -10.90
N ALA A 29 -0.07 1.26 -10.00
CA ALA A 29 0.82 0.16 -10.34
C ALA A 29 0.11 -0.90 -11.20
N ALA A 30 -1.07 -1.34 -10.77
CA ALA A 30 -1.90 -2.26 -11.56
C ALA A 30 -2.21 -1.65 -12.94
N SER A 31 -2.72 -0.41 -13.00
CA SER A 31 -3.05 0.24 -14.28
C SER A 31 -1.84 0.42 -15.22
N ALA A 32 -0.64 0.59 -14.67
CA ALA A 32 0.59 0.73 -15.46
C ALA A 32 0.91 -0.54 -16.24
N ALA A 33 0.60 -1.71 -15.68
CA ALA A 33 0.79 -2.99 -16.37
C ALA A 33 -0.10 -3.14 -17.62
N LEU A 34 -1.22 -2.41 -17.73
CA LEU A 34 -2.03 -2.38 -18.96
C LEU A 34 -1.33 -1.68 -20.14
N ARG A 35 -0.24 -0.95 -19.88
CA ARG A 35 0.56 -0.32 -20.94
C ARG A 35 1.50 -1.30 -21.65
N VAL A 36 1.59 -2.55 -21.19
CA VAL A 36 2.40 -3.58 -21.83
C VAL A 36 1.82 -3.90 -23.21
N ASP A 37 2.67 -3.75 -24.24
CA ASP A 37 2.33 -4.15 -25.60
C ASP A 37 2.41 -5.68 -25.73
N ARG A 38 1.25 -6.32 -25.61
CA ARG A 38 1.11 -7.79 -25.64
C ARG A 38 1.56 -8.39 -26.96
N THR A 39 1.62 -7.61 -28.04
CA THR A 39 2.02 -8.13 -29.36
C THR A 39 3.53 -8.38 -29.46
N ARG A 40 4.33 -7.84 -28.53
CA ARG A 40 5.78 -7.93 -28.53
C ARG A 40 6.35 -9.03 -27.63
N TYR A 41 5.50 -9.72 -26.88
CA TYR A 41 5.93 -10.72 -25.91
C TYR A 41 5.26 -12.06 -26.18
N THR A 42 5.98 -13.14 -25.88
CA THR A 42 5.39 -14.48 -25.82
C THR A 42 4.51 -14.58 -24.57
N ALA A 43 3.61 -15.57 -24.53
CA ALA A 43 2.77 -15.81 -23.36
C ALA A 43 3.61 -16.05 -22.08
N ASP A 44 4.75 -16.72 -22.23
CA ASP A 44 5.65 -17.05 -21.12
C ASP A 44 6.40 -15.82 -20.58
N ASP A 45 6.74 -14.85 -21.43
CA ASP A 45 7.46 -13.63 -21.04
C ASP A 45 6.53 -12.51 -20.55
N LEU A 46 5.26 -12.53 -20.95
CA LEU A 46 4.30 -11.45 -20.69
C LEU A 46 4.10 -11.21 -19.20
N SER A 47 3.91 -12.29 -18.42
CA SER A 47 3.67 -12.22 -16.98
C SER A 47 4.84 -11.57 -16.23
N GLY A 48 6.08 -11.90 -16.60
CA GLY A 48 7.28 -11.30 -16.02
C GLY A 48 7.38 -9.80 -16.33
N GLN A 49 7.01 -9.38 -17.54
CA GLN A 49 7.03 -7.97 -17.94
C GLN A 49 5.93 -7.16 -17.26
N VAL A 50 4.73 -7.72 -17.15
CA VAL A 50 3.60 -7.15 -16.43
C VAL A 50 3.97 -6.90 -14.97
N ALA A 51 4.51 -7.90 -14.27
CA ALA A 51 4.97 -7.75 -12.90
C ALA A 51 6.10 -6.70 -12.78
N THR A 52 7.08 -6.72 -13.69
CA THR A 52 8.21 -5.78 -13.67
C THR A 52 7.76 -4.32 -13.81
N ILE A 53 6.88 -4.04 -14.77
CA ILE A 53 6.35 -2.69 -15.00
C ILE A 53 5.48 -2.23 -13.83
N ALA A 54 4.64 -3.12 -13.29
CA ALA A 54 3.80 -2.80 -12.15
C ALA A 54 4.65 -2.48 -10.90
N ASN A 55 5.65 -3.31 -10.57
CA ASN A 55 6.55 -3.05 -9.44
C ASN A 55 7.37 -1.78 -9.63
N THR A 56 7.80 -1.47 -10.86
CA THR A 56 8.51 -0.22 -11.16
C THR A 56 7.61 1.00 -10.92
N ALA A 57 6.36 0.95 -11.41
CA ALA A 57 5.39 2.01 -11.20
C ALA A 57 5.03 2.16 -9.72
N LEU A 58 4.89 1.05 -8.98
CA LEU A 58 4.66 1.04 -7.54
C LEU A 58 5.82 1.72 -6.79
N ALA A 59 7.06 1.34 -7.07
CA ALA A 59 8.24 1.91 -6.42
C ALA A 59 8.37 3.41 -6.68
N GLN A 60 8.13 3.86 -7.92
CA GLN A 60 8.13 5.28 -8.28
C GLN A 60 6.99 6.06 -7.61
N GLY A 61 5.77 5.51 -7.64
CA GLY A 61 4.61 6.09 -6.99
C GLY A 61 4.80 6.20 -5.48
N TRP A 62 5.38 5.17 -4.86
CA TRP A 62 5.69 5.15 -3.43
C TRP A 62 6.78 6.14 -3.05
N ALA A 63 7.82 6.29 -3.87
CA ALA A 63 8.91 7.23 -3.63
C ALA A 63 8.42 8.68 -3.53
N SER A 64 7.32 9.02 -4.20
CA SER A 64 6.71 10.36 -4.15
C SER A 64 5.90 10.65 -2.88
N LYS A 65 5.62 9.63 -2.05
CA LYS A 65 4.81 9.78 -0.83
C LYS A 65 5.60 10.38 0.33
N SER A 66 4.85 10.90 1.31
CA SER A 66 5.44 11.51 2.51
C SER A 66 6.31 10.52 3.29
N GLN A 67 7.40 11.03 3.89
CA GLN A 67 8.30 10.20 4.71
C GLN A 67 7.58 9.45 5.83
N ARG A 68 6.57 10.09 6.44
CA ARG A 68 5.76 9.48 7.52
C ARG A 68 5.00 8.24 7.04
N LEU A 69 4.42 8.32 5.84
CA LEU A 69 3.72 7.19 5.26
C LEU A 69 4.72 6.08 4.89
N ARG A 70 5.86 6.46 4.29
CA ARG A 70 6.92 5.54 3.84
C ARG A 70 7.64 4.78 4.95
N ALA A 71 7.79 5.36 6.14
CA ALA A 71 8.61 4.78 7.22
C ALA A 71 8.26 3.34 7.61
N GLY A 72 6.98 2.96 7.52
CA GLY A 72 6.51 1.61 7.88
C GLY A 72 6.41 0.62 6.71
N VAL A 73 6.98 0.93 5.54
CA VAL A 73 6.87 0.09 4.33
C VAL A 73 8.26 -0.13 3.72
N GLU A 74 8.60 -1.40 3.51
CA GLU A 74 9.77 -1.81 2.74
C GLU A 74 9.32 -2.27 1.35
N ILE A 75 9.92 -1.70 0.29
CA ILE A 75 9.66 -2.09 -1.10
C ILE A 75 10.73 -3.07 -1.52
N THR A 76 10.31 -4.29 -1.85
CA THR A 76 11.15 -5.44 -2.18
C THR A 76 11.15 -5.78 -3.67
N GLY A 77 10.22 -5.21 -4.45
CA GLY A 77 10.03 -5.51 -5.87
C GLY A 77 9.12 -6.72 -6.12
N ASN A 78 8.48 -7.24 -5.07
CA ASN A 78 7.55 -8.38 -5.13
C ASN A 78 6.12 -7.96 -4.75
N GLU A 79 5.84 -6.66 -4.68
CA GLU A 79 4.54 -6.12 -4.28
C GLU A 79 3.46 -6.44 -5.32
N CYS A 80 3.83 -6.47 -6.59
CA CYS A 80 2.95 -6.87 -7.70
C CYS A 80 3.35 -8.24 -8.25
N GLN A 81 2.40 -9.18 -8.25
CA GLN A 81 2.62 -10.56 -8.70
C GLN A 81 1.49 -11.03 -9.60
N VAL A 82 1.85 -11.72 -10.68
CA VAL A 82 0.90 -12.45 -11.50
C VAL A 82 0.57 -13.76 -10.80
N ASP A 83 -0.70 -14.13 -10.77
CA ASP A 83 -1.17 -15.37 -10.17
C ASP A 83 -0.72 -16.61 -10.97
N GLY A 84 -0.96 -17.80 -10.42
CA GLY A 84 -0.55 -19.05 -11.07
C GLY A 84 -1.31 -19.36 -12.37
N SER A 85 -2.40 -18.65 -12.66
CA SER A 85 -3.15 -18.80 -13.91
C SER A 85 -2.54 -17.96 -15.04
N GLY A 86 -1.85 -16.86 -14.70
CA GLY A 86 -1.33 -15.91 -15.68
C GLY A 86 -2.32 -14.83 -16.07
N ASP A 87 -3.55 -14.87 -15.55
CA ASP A 87 -4.66 -14.01 -15.96
C ASP A 87 -4.76 -12.75 -15.08
N PHE A 88 -4.33 -12.84 -13.82
CA PHE A 88 -4.53 -11.79 -12.83
C PHE A 88 -3.22 -11.28 -12.25
N LEU A 89 -3.08 -9.95 -12.22
CA LEU A 89 -2.04 -9.26 -11.47
C LEU A 89 -2.65 -8.78 -10.15
N SER A 90 -2.06 -9.15 -9.02
CA SER A 90 -2.35 -8.53 -7.72
C SER A 90 -1.16 -7.70 -7.25
N CYS A 91 -1.43 -6.43 -6.92
CA CYS A 91 -0.49 -5.51 -6.30
C CYS A 91 -0.91 -5.26 -4.85
N THR A 92 -0.05 -5.62 -3.90
CA THR A 92 -0.30 -5.44 -2.47
C THR A 92 0.77 -4.57 -1.84
N LEU A 93 0.35 -3.62 -1.00
CA LEU A 93 1.23 -2.82 -0.18
C LEU A 93 0.82 -2.94 1.28
N SER A 94 1.77 -3.30 2.15
CA SER A 94 1.54 -3.46 3.58
C SER A 94 2.45 -2.54 4.38
N ARG A 95 1.87 -1.87 5.37
CA ARG A 95 2.55 -0.97 6.30
C ARG A 95 2.49 -1.53 7.70
N ASP A 96 3.65 -1.60 8.34
CA ASP A 96 3.80 -1.88 9.76
C ASP A 96 3.53 -0.61 10.57
N ASN A 97 2.40 -0.59 11.28
CA ASN A 97 2.06 0.48 12.22
C ASN A 97 2.46 0.15 13.66
N LYS A 98 2.86 -1.09 13.94
CA LYS A 98 3.23 -1.56 15.26
C LYS A 98 4.64 -1.11 15.63
N THR A 99 5.58 -1.22 14.70
CA THR A 99 6.96 -0.74 14.86
C THR A 99 7.09 0.74 14.50
N GLU A 100 6.40 1.18 13.45
CA GLU A 100 6.46 2.54 12.90
C GLU A 100 5.09 3.24 12.95
N PRO A 101 4.58 3.64 14.12
CA PRO A 101 3.24 4.20 14.24
C PRO A 101 3.07 5.52 13.47
N MET A 102 1.97 5.65 12.72
CA MET A 102 1.68 6.86 11.93
C MET A 102 1.44 8.11 12.79
N VAL A 103 0.87 7.91 13.97
CA VAL A 103 0.65 8.96 14.96
C VAL A 103 1.14 8.48 16.31
N PRO A 104 1.57 9.38 17.20
CA PRO A 104 1.90 9.02 18.57
C PRO A 104 0.74 8.25 19.22
N GLN A 105 1.04 7.26 20.05
CA GLN A 105 0.04 6.62 20.91
C GLN A 105 0.37 6.95 22.36
N LEU A 106 -0.65 7.31 23.12
CA LEU A 106 -0.58 7.47 24.56
C LEU A 106 -1.09 6.19 25.22
N THR A 107 -0.39 5.72 26.24
CA THR A 107 -0.85 4.57 27.04
C THR A 107 -1.65 5.09 28.23
N PHE A 108 -2.95 4.79 28.27
CA PHE A 108 -3.83 5.14 29.36
C PHE A 108 -4.17 3.90 30.18
N GLY A 109 -3.58 3.78 31.39
CA GLY A 109 -3.89 2.75 32.41
C GLY A 109 -4.77 1.58 31.95
N PHE A 110 -6.05 1.60 32.34
CA PHE A 110 -7.02 0.54 32.01
C PHE A 110 -7.57 0.57 30.57
N LEU A 111 -7.39 1.67 29.83
CA LEU A 111 -7.90 1.91 28.47
C LEU A 111 -6.93 1.43 27.38
N GLY A 112 -5.69 1.12 27.73
CA GLY A 112 -4.66 0.71 26.77
C GLY A 112 -4.12 1.87 25.92
N LYS A 113 -3.70 1.57 24.68
CA LYS A 113 -3.14 2.56 23.77
C LYS A 113 -4.25 3.39 23.09
N PHE A 114 -4.13 4.71 23.15
CA PHE A 114 -5.05 5.65 22.51
C PHE A 114 -4.29 6.65 21.61
N PRO A 115 -4.76 6.90 20.38
CA PRO A 115 -5.95 6.33 19.76
C PRO A 115 -5.71 4.86 19.36
N PRO A 116 -6.74 4.00 19.39
CA PRO A 116 -6.59 2.63 18.95
C PRO A 116 -6.35 2.61 17.44
N MET A 117 -5.26 1.98 17.02
CA MET A 117 -4.83 1.89 15.63
C MET A 117 -4.63 0.43 15.25
N PRO A 118 -4.85 0.06 13.97
CA PRO A 118 -4.50 -1.27 13.51
C PRO A 118 -2.98 -1.43 13.49
N ASP A 119 -2.50 -2.61 13.86
CA ASP A 119 -1.07 -2.98 13.83
C ASP A 119 -0.51 -2.97 12.40
N THR A 120 -1.36 -3.23 11.41
CA THR A 120 -1.00 -3.20 9.99
C THR A 120 -2.04 -2.45 9.18
N MET A 121 -1.59 -1.78 8.13
CA MET A 121 -2.46 -1.26 7.08
C MET A 121 -2.05 -1.84 5.75
N SER A 122 -3.03 -2.36 5.01
CA SER A 122 -2.81 -2.88 3.67
C SER A 122 -3.67 -2.15 2.65
N ALA A 123 -3.16 -2.10 1.42
CA ALA A 123 -3.87 -1.73 0.21
C ALA A 123 -3.62 -2.80 -0.84
N GLU A 124 -4.63 -3.11 -1.63
CA GLU A 124 -4.57 -4.15 -2.65
C GLU A 124 -5.33 -3.70 -3.90
N ALA A 125 -4.76 -4.00 -5.07
CA ALA A 125 -5.41 -3.84 -6.35
C ALA A 125 -5.19 -5.11 -7.18
N THR A 126 -6.28 -5.70 -7.66
CA THR A 126 -6.23 -6.85 -8.57
C THR A 126 -6.83 -6.46 -9.91
N MET A 127 -6.18 -6.86 -10.99
CA MET A 127 -6.70 -6.67 -12.34
C MET A 127 -6.48 -7.90 -13.21
N ALA A 128 -7.40 -8.12 -14.14
CA ALA A 128 -7.19 -9.04 -15.25
C ALA A 128 -6.38 -8.33 -16.35
N PHE A 129 -5.51 -9.07 -17.03
CA PHE A 129 -4.74 -8.55 -18.16
C PHE A 129 -4.59 -9.59 -19.27
#